data_AF-A0A6J1ST06-F1
#
_entry.id   AF-A0A6J1ST06-F1
#
_cell.length_a   1.000
_cell.length_b   1.000
_cell.length_c   1.000
_cell.angle_alpha   90.00
_cell.angle_beta   90.00
_cell.angle_gamma   90.00
#
_symmetry.space_group_name_H-M   'P 1'
#
loop_
_entity.id
_entity.type
_entity.pdbx_description
1 polymer ?
#
loop_
_entity_poly.entity_id
_entity_poly.type
_entity_poly.pdbx_seq_one_letter_code
_entity_poly.pdbx_strand_id
1 'polypeptide(L)'
;MERQHQEGTRDAGGWCWDCRAAAEPRSCRQHEVLDTEAALGRHLQGVMAEAASQLGGLLGQCQRERALQALTLLATESWDLTLRGGGRELKGTVRDTEDPLVKAVWLVLATRAALTEVDLERGGEMGTQPESEREPIPEPSILAAQCPPAEEADQPRLEVNVSEICARDDSEEKAAALGNVIGVERLVGVYCHSDPAWSLQLLQRAAPTVEQLSVMYSREPHLRAVHAMPRLRRLFVWGDDGALDAKPPELPPLPPGHGNLRWLTVWLPRATLQSLLQAHGHSLEELALLVGTAGDEAWPSSCSDLHSLLGQCGLRALQRLVLWRVVAWLHDPAACCEQRTEVRRVLPAAEVLCSLCDPAVTGRF
;
A
#
# COMPACT_ATOMS: atom_id res chain seq x y z
N MET A 1 32.33 42.67 12.97
CA MET A 1 31.52 41.69 13.74
C MET A 1 30.09 41.83 13.28
N GLU A 2 29.77 41.23 12.13
CA GLU A 2 28.45 41.24 11.52
C GLU A 2 27.66 40.03 12.03
N ARG A 3 26.49 40.28 12.63
CA ARG A 3 25.48 39.25 12.89
C ARG A 3 24.67 39.04 11.62
N GLN A 4 24.99 38.00 10.86
CA GLN A 4 24.15 37.52 9.78
C GLN A 4 22.85 36.94 10.38
N HIS A 5 21.72 37.54 10.02
CA HIS A 5 20.39 36.99 10.23
C HIS A 5 20.23 35.74 9.35
N GLN A 6 20.01 34.59 9.98
CA GLN A 6 19.49 33.41 9.29
C GLN A 6 18.02 33.65 8.99
N GLU A 7 17.72 34.03 7.75
CA GLU A 7 16.38 33.88 7.15
C GLU A 7 16.16 32.39 6.85
N GLY A 8 15.78 31.64 7.89
CA GLY A 8 15.28 30.28 7.74
C GLY A 8 13.89 30.31 7.12
N THR A 9 13.75 29.69 5.96
CA THR A 9 12.49 29.43 5.25
C THR A 9 11.49 28.69 6.15
N ARG A 10 10.64 29.43 6.85
CA ARG A 10 9.47 28.92 7.58
C ARG A 10 8.26 28.91 6.67
N ASP A 11 8.18 27.90 5.79
CA ASP A 11 6.94 27.53 5.07
C ASP A 11 6.09 26.55 5.90
N ALA A 12 6.02 26.75 7.21
CA ALA A 12 5.04 26.07 8.04
C ALA A 12 3.77 26.93 8.04
N GLY A 13 2.86 26.66 7.10
CA GLY A 13 1.56 27.33 7.03
C GLY A 13 0.80 27.16 8.35
N GLY A 14 0.66 28.24 9.12
CA GLY A 14 -0.14 28.25 10.35
C GLY A 14 -1.64 28.18 10.08
N TRP A 15 -2.43 27.96 11.12
CA TRP A 15 -3.89 27.99 11.07
C TRP A 15 -4.42 29.24 11.76
N CYS A 16 -5.25 30.01 11.07
CA CYS A 16 -5.87 31.20 11.62
C CYS A 16 -7.17 30.82 12.35
N TRP A 17 -7.20 31.04 13.66
CA TRP A 17 -8.34 30.68 14.51
C TRP A 17 -9.60 31.47 14.15
N ASP A 18 -9.45 32.78 13.91
CA ASP A 18 -10.56 33.67 13.61
C ASP A 18 -11.17 33.38 12.23
N CYS A 19 -10.33 33.08 11.23
CA CYS A 19 -10.78 32.74 9.88
C CYS A 19 -11.25 31.29 9.73
N ARG A 20 -10.88 30.40 10.68
CA ARG A 20 -11.04 28.94 10.58
C ARG A 20 -10.50 28.38 9.25
N ALA A 21 -9.33 28.86 8.85
CA ALA A 21 -8.66 28.49 7.60
C ALA A 21 -7.14 28.52 7.76
N ALA A 22 -6.43 27.95 6.77
CA ALA A 22 -5.00 28.13 6.65
C ALA A 22 -4.66 29.63 6.60
N ALA A 23 -3.68 30.04 7.40
CA ALA A 23 -3.33 31.44 7.55
C ALA A 23 -2.67 31.96 6.27
N GLU A 24 -3.35 32.89 5.59
CA GLU A 24 -2.75 33.60 4.47
C GLU A 24 -2.04 34.87 4.98
N PRO A 25 -0.78 35.13 4.58
CA PRO A 25 0.04 36.23 5.13
C PRO A 25 -0.56 37.64 5.03
N ARG A 26 -1.55 37.83 4.15
CA ARG A 26 -2.17 39.13 3.90
C ARG A 26 -3.47 39.35 4.68
N SER A 27 -4.26 38.30 4.92
CA SER A 27 -5.59 38.40 5.54
C SER A 27 -5.58 38.15 7.05
N CYS A 28 -4.55 37.48 7.59
CA CYS A 28 -4.51 37.08 9.01
C CYS A 28 -3.59 37.93 9.91
N ARG A 29 -3.16 39.12 9.47
CA ARG A 29 -2.16 39.94 10.21
C ARG A 29 -2.58 40.36 11.62
N GLN A 30 -3.88 40.38 11.91
CA GLN A 30 -4.43 40.74 13.22
C GLN A 30 -5.14 39.57 13.90
N HIS A 31 -5.10 38.38 13.31
CA HIS A 31 -5.79 37.21 13.82
C HIS A 31 -4.84 36.31 14.59
N GLU A 32 -5.38 35.52 15.52
CA GLU A 32 -4.59 34.51 16.23
C GLU A 32 -4.22 33.39 15.23
N VAL A 33 -2.93 33.30 14.90
CA VAL A 33 -2.39 32.22 14.05
C VAL A 33 -1.64 31.24 14.95
N LEU A 34 -2.14 30.02 15.00
CA LEU A 34 -1.57 28.92 15.75
C LEU A 34 -0.83 27.99 14.78
N ASP A 35 0.12 27.21 15.28
CA ASP A 35 0.54 26.02 14.56
C ASP A 35 -0.63 25.02 14.46
N THR A 36 -0.58 24.16 13.46
CA THR A 36 -1.67 23.22 13.15
C THR A 36 -1.99 22.29 14.32
N GLU A 37 -0.98 21.85 15.07
CA GLU A 37 -1.16 20.94 16.21
C GLU A 37 -1.85 21.66 17.37
N ALA A 38 -1.42 22.88 17.71
CA ALA A 38 -2.05 23.70 18.74
C ALA A 38 -3.48 24.10 18.35
N ALA A 39 -3.74 24.42 17.08
CA ALA A 39 -5.07 24.71 16.58
C ALA A 39 -6.01 23.49 16.74
N LEU A 40 -5.54 22.30 16.36
CA LEU A 40 -6.29 21.05 16.51
C LEU A 40 -6.53 20.75 18.01
N GLY A 41 -5.48 20.82 18.83
CA GLY A 41 -5.57 20.61 20.27
C GLY A 41 -6.60 21.52 20.92
N ARG A 42 -6.65 22.80 20.53
CA ARG A 42 -7.64 23.76 21.01
C ARG A 42 -9.06 23.48 20.51
N HIS A 43 -9.23 23.00 19.28
CA HIS A 43 -10.54 22.54 18.78
C HIS A 43 -11.04 21.30 19.52
N LEU A 44 -10.16 20.39 19.92
CA LEU A 44 -10.52 19.16 20.61
C LEU A 44 -10.61 19.33 22.13
N GLN A 45 -10.14 20.45 22.68
CA GLN A 45 -10.17 20.72 24.11
C GLN A 45 -11.62 20.72 24.63
N GLY A 46 -11.91 19.80 25.55
CA GLY A 46 -13.25 19.61 26.12
C GLY A 46 -14.19 18.74 25.26
N VAL A 47 -13.99 18.71 23.94
CA VAL A 47 -14.82 17.92 23.00
C VAL A 47 -14.75 16.44 23.31
N MET A 48 -13.59 15.89 23.67
CA MET A 48 -13.45 14.46 23.96
C MET A 48 -14.27 14.01 25.18
N ALA A 49 -14.28 14.81 26.24
CA ALA A 49 -15.05 14.50 27.45
C ALA A 49 -16.56 14.61 27.19
N GLU A 50 -16.96 15.64 26.43
CA GLU A 50 -18.35 15.81 26.01
C GLU A 50 -18.81 14.68 25.09
N ALA A 51 -18.00 14.33 24.08
CA ALA A 51 -18.26 13.23 23.16
C ALA A 51 -18.40 11.90 23.89
N ALA A 52 -17.53 11.59 24.86
CA ALA A 52 -17.65 10.39 25.68
C ALA A 52 -18.98 10.35 26.47
N SER A 53 -19.39 11.49 27.05
CA SER A 53 -20.68 11.60 27.75
C SER A 53 -21.86 11.42 26.79
N GLN A 54 -21.82 12.04 25.61
CA GLN A 54 -22.86 11.94 24.60
C GLN A 54 -22.96 10.52 24.02
N LEU A 55 -21.84 9.84 23.79
CA LEU A 55 -21.81 8.44 23.33
C LEU A 55 -22.46 7.50 24.34
N GLY A 56 -22.18 7.69 25.63
CA GLY A 56 -22.86 6.95 26.70
C GLY A 56 -24.38 7.16 26.70
N GLY A 57 -24.83 8.39 26.45
CA GLY A 57 -26.26 8.73 26.33
C GLY A 57 -26.93 8.17 25.07
N LEU A 58 -26.20 8.11 23.95
CA LEU A 58 -26.70 7.61 22.67
C LEU A 58 -27.08 6.13 22.74
N LEU A 59 -26.30 5.31 23.44
CA LEU A 59 -26.61 3.88 23.63
C LEU A 59 -27.93 3.68 24.38
N GLY A 60 -28.23 4.53 25.36
CA GLY A 60 -29.50 4.46 26.11
C GLY A 60 -30.72 5.00 25.35
N GLN A 61 -30.51 5.79 24.29
CA GLN A 61 -31.57 6.45 23.51
C GLN A 61 -31.72 5.86 22.11
N CYS A 62 -30.94 4.84 21.76
CA CYS A 62 -30.93 4.26 20.43
C CYS A 62 -32.23 3.49 20.19
N GLN A 63 -33.08 4.02 19.31
CA GLN A 63 -34.27 3.30 18.84
C GLN A 63 -33.85 2.06 18.04
N ARG A 64 -34.68 1.02 18.04
CA ARG A 64 -34.40 -0.27 17.39
C ARG A 64 -33.89 -0.13 15.95
N GLU A 65 -34.46 0.80 15.18
CA GLU A 65 -34.08 1.05 13.78
C GLU A 65 -32.67 1.64 13.64
N ARG A 66 -32.31 2.60 14.50
CA ARG A 66 -30.95 3.18 14.51
C ARG A 66 -29.91 2.20 15.02
N ALA A 67 -30.28 1.34 15.97
CA ALA A 67 -29.42 0.27 16.44
C ALA A 67 -29.14 -0.74 15.32
N LEU A 68 -30.16 -1.08 14.51
CA LEU A 68 -29.99 -1.94 13.35
C LEU A 68 -29.07 -1.31 12.31
N GLN A 69 -29.27 -0.03 11.97
CA GLN A 69 -28.37 0.69 11.04
C GLN A 69 -26.92 0.72 11.55
N ALA A 70 -26.70 0.96 12.84
CA ALA A 70 -25.37 0.94 13.43
C ALA A 70 -24.72 -0.45 13.30
N LEU A 71 -25.48 -1.53 13.55
CA LEU A 71 -25.01 -2.89 13.38
C LEU A 71 -24.71 -3.22 11.92
N THR A 72 -25.51 -2.74 10.96
CA THR A 72 -25.23 -2.91 9.52
C THR A 72 -23.92 -2.23 9.12
N LEU A 73 -23.67 -1.00 9.60
CA LEU A 73 -22.41 -0.32 9.36
C LEU A 73 -21.22 -1.10 9.97
N LEU A 74 -21.38 -1.61 11.19
CA LEU A 74 -20.35 -2.38 11.89
C LEU A 74 -20.17 -3.83 11.38
N ALA A 75 -21.08 -4.35 10.58
CA ALA A 75 -20.98 -5.71 10.06
C ALA A 75 -20.27 -5.77 8.70
N THR A 76 -20.00 -4.62 8.09
CA THR A 76 -19.41 -4.53 6.74
C THR A 76 -17.93 -4.19 6.86
N GLU A 77 -17.08 -4.93 6.14
CA GLU A 77 -15.61 -4.80 6.23
C GLU A 77 -15.08 -3.40 5.90
N SER A 78 -15.78 -2.65 5.03
CA SER A 78 -15.41 -1.29 4.70
C SER A 78 -16.56 -0.48 4.12
N TRP A 79 -16.48 0.83 4.27
CA TRP A 79 -17.41 1.80 3.71
C TRP A 79 -16.68 2.92 3.00
N ASP A 80 -17.19 3.31 1.83
CA ASP A 80 -16.78 4.54 1.16
C ASP A 80 -17.55 5.73 1.73
N LEU A 81 -16.81 6.70 2.25
CA LEU A 81 -17.34 7.93 2.80
C LEU A 81 -17.07 9.10 1.86
N THR A 82 -18.11 9.90 1.65
CA THR A 82 -18.01 11.19 0.96
C THR A 82 -18.46 12.30 1.92
N LEU A 83 -17.54 13.15 2.35
CA LEU A 83 -17.81 14.31 3.20
C LEU A 83 -17.85 15.57 2.33
N ARG A 84 -18.96 16.31 2.40
CA ARG A 84 -19.16 17.55 1.64
C ARG A 84 -19.32 18.72 2.61
N GLY A 85 -18.57 19.79 2.39
CA GLY A 85 -18.65 20.99 3.21
C GLY A 85 -17.90 22.16 2.59
N GLY A 86 -18.48 23.36 2.64
CA GLY A 86 -17.82 24.58 2.16
C GLY A 86 -17.39 24.53 0.68
N GLY A 87 -18.17 23.85 -0.18
CA GLY A 87 -17.86 23.68 -1.61
C GLY A 87 -16.73 22.69 -1.90
N ARG A 88 -16.27 21.94 -0.90
CA ARG A 88 -15.25 20.89 -1.04
C ARG A 88 -15.88 19.52 -0.82
N GLU A 89 -15.30 18.52 -1.49
CA GLU A 89 -15.66 17.12 -1.37
C GLU A 89 -14.41 16.32 -0.98
N LEU A 90 -14.49 15.56 0.11
CA LEU A 90 -13.47 14.63 0.56
C LEU A 90 -14.03 13.21 0.43
N LYS A 91 -13.26 12.33 -0.22
CA LYS A 91 -13.59 10.91 -0.37
C LYS A 91 -12.54 10.04 0.31
N GLY A 92 -12.96 8.95 0.92
CA GLY A 92 -12.06 7.94 1.45
C GLY A 92 -12.81 6.70 1.90
N THR A 93 -12.09 5.59 2.00
CA THR A 93 -12.63 4.33 2.49
C THR A 93 -12.24 4.16 3.95
N VAL A 94 -13.20 3.86 4.81
CA VAL A 94 -12.96 3.51 6.21
C VAL A 94 -13.24 2.03 6.37
N ARG A 95 -12.21 1.27 6.74
CA ARG A 95 -12.34 -0.16 7.04
C ARG A 95 -12.89 -0.34 8.44
N ASP A 96 -13.76 -1.31 8.61
CA ASP A 96 -14.13 -1.74 9.94
C ASP A 96 -12.93 -2.43 10.58
N THR A 97 -12.52 -1.92 11.74
CA THR A 97 -11.41 -2.44 12.51
C THR A 97 -11.87 -2.58 13.95
N GLU A 98 -11.15 -3.37 14.75
CA GLU A 98 -11.40 -3.44 16.19
C GLU A 98 -11.06 -2.14 16.94
N ASP A 99 -10.72 -1.05 16.23
CA ASP A 99 -10.46 0.27 16.80
C ASP A 99 -11.76 0.89 17.39
N PRO A 100 -11.80 1.17 18.71
CA PRO A 100 -12.93 1.83 19.35
C PRO A 100 -13.32 3.17 18.72
N LEU A 101 -12.37 3.91 18.14
CA LEU A 101 -12.65 5.19 17.50
C LEU A 101 -13.44 5.02 16.19
N VAL A 102 -13.09 4.02 15.39
CA VAL A 102 -13.83 3.69 14.16
C VAL A 102 -15.25 3.26 14.51
N LYS A 103 -15.40 2.38 15.52
CA LYS A 103 -16.72 1.96 16.02
C LYS A 103 -17.56 3.13 16.53
N ALA A 104 -16.93 4.10 17.22
CA ALA A 104 -17.60 5.31 17.67
C ALA A 104 -18.06 6.20 16.50
N VAL A 105 -17.24 6.35 15.44
CA VAL A 105 -17.63 7.07 14.22
C VAL A 105 -18.85 6.43 13.56
N TRP A 106 -18.88 5.11 13.42
CA TRP A 106 -20.04 4.40 12.86
C TRP A 106 -21.31 4.60 13.69
N LEU A 107 -21.19 4.53 15.01
CA LEU A 107 -22.31 4.80 15.91
C LEU A 107 -22.83 6.24 15.78
N VAL A 108 -21.94 7.23 15.67
CA VAL A 108 -22.33 8.62 15.46
C VAL A 108 -23.03 8.80 14.12
N LEU A 109 -22.52 8.20 13.04
CA LEU A 109 -23.14 8.28 11.72
C LEU A 109 -24.53 7.64 11.71
N ALA A 110 -24.70 6.42 12.23
CA ALA A 110 -26.01 5.77 12.29
C ALA A 110 -27.04 6.52 13.14
N THR A 111 -26.60 7.23 14.19
CA THR A 111 -27.52 7.91 15.12
C THR A 111 -27.83 9.34 14.73
N ARG A 112 -26.91 10.04 14.06
CA ARG A 112 -27.01 11.47 13.76
C ARG A 112 -27.15 11.77 12.27
N ALA A 113 -26.68 10.91 11.39
CA ALA A 113 -26.87 11.09 9.95
C ALA A 113 -28.20 10.47 9.51
N ALA A 114 -28.92 11.17 8.63
CA ALA A 114 -30.06 10.61 7.92
C ALA A 114 -29.52 9.78 6.75
N LEU A 115 -28.96 8.60 7.05
CA LEU A 115 -28.44 7.69 6.04
C LEU A 115 -29.60 7.18 5.18
N THR A 116 -29.46 7.32 3.88
CA THR A 116 -30.40 6.77 2.89
C THR A 116 -29.65 5.75 2.07
N GLU A 117 -30.25 4.57 1.94
CA GLU A 117 -29.73 3.53 1.06
C GLU A 117 -30.01 3.96 -0.38
N VAL A 118 -28.95 4.09 -1.17
CA VAL A 118 -29.06 4.37 -2.59
C VAL A 118 -28.95 3.03 -3.28
N ASP A 119 -30.10 2.45 -3.66
CA ASP A 119 -30.14 1.26 -4.50
C ASP A 119 -29.43 1.58 -5.82
N LEU A 120 -28.19 1.12 -5.97
CA LEU A 120 -27.42 1.26 -7.22
C LEU A 120 -27.99 0.36 -8.34
N GLU A 121 -28.99 -0.46 -8.03
CA GLU A 121 -29.67 -1.34 -8.98
C GLU A 121 -30.81 -0.63 -9.74
N ARG A 122 -30.51 0.46 -10.48
CA ARG A 122 -31.37 0.91 -11.59
C ARG A 122 -30.75 1.96 -12.52
N GLY A 123 -29.52 1.77 -12.95
CA GLY A 123 -29.05 2.28 -14.25
C GLY A 123 -29.23 1.18 -15.28
N GLY A 124 -30.33 1.09 -16.05
CA GLY A 124 -30.98 2.19 -16.72
C GLY A 124 -30.18 2.50 -17.98
N GLU A 125 -30.49 1.74 -19.04
CA GLU A 125 -30.05 1.87 -20.42
C GLU A 125 -29.55 3.27 -20.78
N MET A 126 -28.27 3.33 -21.17
CA MET A 126 -27.67 4.52 -21.75
C MET A 126 -28.47 4.92 -22.99
N GLY A 127 -29.19 6.03 -22.85
CA GLY A 127 -29.86 6.73 -23.91
C GLY A 127 -28.89 7.06 -25.05
N THR A 128 -29.36 6.80 -26.25
CA THR A 128 -28.80 7.10 -27.56
C THR A 128 -28.35 8.56 -27.62
N GLN A 129 -27.06 8.78 -27.81
CA GLN A 129 -26.50 10.10 -28.17
C GLN A 129 -26.88 10.44 -29.63
N PRO A 130 -27.23 11.70 -29.94
CA PRO A 130 -27.49 12.10 -31.31
C PRO A 130 -26.17 12.18 -32.09
N GLU A 131 -26.19 11.45 -33.20
CA GLU A 131 -25.25 11.44 -34.32
C GLU A 131 -24.97 12.88 -34.78
N SER A 132 -23.77 13.38 -34.49
CA SER A 132 -23.25 14.62 -35.09
C SER A 132 -22.32 14.24 -36.23
N GLU A 133 -22.89 14.31 -37.42
CA GLU A 133 -22.27 14.32 -38.75
C GLU A 133 -20.93 15.09 -38.76
N ARG A 134 -19.83 14.37 -39.06
CA ARG A 134 -18.54 14.96 -39.42
C ARG A 134 -18.03 14.32 -40.71
N GLU A 135 -17.76 15.20 -41.66
CA GLU A 135 -17.26 14.97 -43.02
C GLU A 135 -15.93 14.18 -43.10
N PRO A 136 -15.65 13.57 -44.26
CA PRO A 136 -14.47 12.75 -44.49
C PRO A 136 -13.25 13.60 -44.86
N ILE A 137 -12.13 13.41 -44.17
CA ILE A 137 -10.81 13.93 -44.54
C ILE A 137 -9.94 12.76 -45.02
N PRO A 138 -9.21 12.90 -46.14
CA PRO A 138 -8.52 11.79 -46.80
C PRO A 138 -7.18 11.43 -46.13
N GLU A 139 -6.85 10.14 -46.24
CA GLU A 139 -5.63 9.48 -45.76
C GLU A 139 -4.33 10.10 -46.33
N PRO A 140 -3.24 9.96 -45.56
CA PRO A 140 -2.00 9.46 -46.16
C PRO A 140 -1.48 8.23 -45.44
N SER A 141 -1.27 7.18 -46.24
CA SER A 141 -0.48 5.99 -45.94
C SER A 141 0.84 6.30 -45.24
N ILE A 142 1.03 5.76 -44.03
CA ILE A 142 2.35 5.43 -43.51
C ILE A 142 2.28 4.04 -42.87
N LEU A 143 3.02 3.12 -43.47
CA LEU A 143 3.39 1.80 -42.94
C LEU A 143 4.20 1.98 -41.65
N ALA A 144 3.52 1.98 -40.50
CA ALA A 144 4.15 1.78 -39.21
C ALA A 144 3.67 0.43 -38.68
N ALA A 145 4.62 -0.46 -38.38
CA ALA A 145 4.37 -1.73 -37.72
C ALA A 145 3.66 -1.50 -36.38
N GLN A 146 2.34 -1.62 -36.37
CA GLN A 146 1.52 -1.58 -35.17
C GLN A 146 1.79 -2.86 -34.39
N CYS A 147 2.61 -2.77 -33.34
CA CYS A 147 2.53 -3.73 -32.25
C CYS A 147 1.11 -3.64 -31.68
N PRO A 148 0.37 -4.76 -31.60
CA PRO A 148 -0.94 -4.74 -30.97
C PRO A 148 -0.78 -4.31 -29.51
N PRO A 149 -1.67 -3.45 -28.97
CA PRO A 149 -1.69 -3.15 -27.56
C PRO A 149 -1.91 -4.46 -26.80
N ALA A 150 -1.01 -4.76 -25.88
CA ALA A 150 -1.19 -5.85 -24.92
C ALA A 150 -2.29 -5.42 -23.93
N GLU A 151 -3.54 -5.37 -24.40
CA GLU A 151 -4.70 -5.49 -23.52
C GLU A 151 -4.66 -6.92 -22.98
N GLU A 152 -4.02 -7.09 -21.82
CA GLU A 152 -4.24 -8.26 -20.96
C GLU A 152 -5.74 -8.35 -20.72
N ALA A 153 -6.42 -9.17 -21.52
CA ALA A 153 -7.84 -9.43 -21.41
C ALA A 153 -8.15 -9.86 -19.96
N ASP A 154 -9.06 -9.13 -19.34
CA ASP A 154 -9.49 -9.23 -17.94
C ASP A 154 -10.30 -10.52 -17.71
N GLN A 155 -9.70 -11.67 -17.99
CA GLN A 155 -10.27 -12.96 -17.61
C GLN A 155 -10.25 -13.05 -16.07
N PRO A 156 -11.33 -13.56 -15.46
CA PRO A 156 -11.40 -13.71 -14.00
C PRO A 156 -10.28 -14.65 -13.55
N ARG A 157 -9.22 -14.07 -13.00
CA ARG A 157 -8.08 -14.81 -12.46
C ARG A 157 -8.58 -15.61 -11.26
N LEU A 158 -8.25 -16.91 -11.23
CA LEU A 158 -8.59 -17.74 -10.07
C LEU A 158 -7.73 -17.28 -8.89
N GLU A 159 -8.36 -16.57 -7.95
CA GLU A 159 -7.75 -16.03 -6.74
C GLU A 159 -8.18 -16.84 -5.52
N VAL A 160 -7.20 -17.14 -4.66
CA VAL A 160 -7.44 -17.77 -3.37
C VAL A 160 -6.73 -16.97 -2.28
N ASN A 161 -7.50 -16.54 -1.28
CA ASN A 161 -6.99 -15.94 -0.05
C ASN A 161 -7.05 -16.98 1.07
N VAL A 162 -5.90 -17.25 1.69
CA VAL A 162 -5.79 -18.27 2.76
C VAL A 162 -5.49 -17.67 4.14
N SER A 163 -5.63 -16.36 4.30
CA SER A 163 -5.30 -15.66 5.56
C SER A 163 -6.03 -16.24 6.77
N GLU A 164 -7.33 -16.49 6.66
CA GLU A 164 -8.14 -17.08 7.73
C GLU A 164 -7.75 -18.55 7.99
N ILE A 165 -7.51 -19.32 6.92
CA ILE A 165 -7.16 -20.74 7.01
C ILE A 165 -5.79 -20.95 7.67
N CYS A 166 -4.83 -20.05 7.40
CA CYS A 166 -3.50 -20.06 8.03
C CYS A 166 -3.58 -20.02 9.56
N ALA A 167 -4.51 -19.24 10.11
CA ALA A 167 -4.62 -18.99 11.55
C ALA A 167 -5.40 -20.08 12.31
N ARG A 168 -6.09 -20.97 11.60
CA ARG A 168 -6.94 -22.01 12.19
C ARG A 168 -6.20 -23.34 12.29
N ASP A 169 -6.51 -24.09 13.35
CA ASP A 169 -6.03 -25.46 13.55
C ASP A 169 -6.95 -26.51 12.90
N ASP A 170 -7.78 -26.10 11.94
CA ASP A 170 -8.72 -26.99 11.25
C ASP A 170 -8.01 -27.77 10.11
N SER A 171 -7.79 -29.06 10.34
CA SER A 171 -7.10 -29.93 9.38
C SER A 171 -7.91 -30.26 8.13
N GLU A 172 -9.25 -30.25 8.21
CA GLU A 172 -10.13 -30.53 7.08
C GLU A 172 -10.18 -29.33 6.13
N GLU A 173 -10.33 -28.12 6.67
CA GLU A 173 -10.30 -26.87 5.89
C GLU A 173 -8.94 -26.69 5.20
N LYS A 174 -7.84 -26.96 5.93
CA LYS A 174 -6.48 -26.97 5.39
C LYS A 174 -6.30 -27.99 4.26
N ALA A 175 -6.86 -29.19 4.39
CA ALA A 175 -6.80 -30.21 3.36
C ALA A 175 -7.60 -29.82 2.10
N ALA A 176 -8.78 -29.22 2.29
CA ALA A 176 -9.60 -28.70 1.20
C ALA A 176 -8.87 -27.58 0.45
N ALA A 177 -8.27 -26.63 1.18
CA ALA A 177 -7.46 -25.55 0.60
C ALA A 177 -6.30 -26.09 -0.25
N LEU A 178 -5.60 -27.12 0.22
CA LEU A 178 -4.54 -27.79 -0.53
C LEU A 178 -5.02 -28.46 -1.83
N GLY A 179 -6.31 -28.81 -1.94
CA GLY A 179 -6.93 -29.29 -3.17
C GLY A 179 -7.30 -28.16 -4.14
N ASN A 180 -7.77 -27.04 -3.59
CA ASN A 180 -8.27 -25.89 -4.35
C ASN A 180 -7.17 -25.01 -4.95
N VAL A 181 -5.92 -25.11 -4.48
CA VAL A 181 -4.81 -24.29 -5.01
C VAL A 181 -4.26 -24.72 -6.37
N ILE A 182 -4.67 -25.86 -6.89
CA ILE A 182 -4.22 -26.34 -8.20
C ILE A 182 -4.91 -25.50 -9.29
N GLY A 183 -4.13 -24.83 -10.14
CA GLY A 183 -4.67 -23.94 -11.17
C GLY A 183 -4.86 -22.49 -10.73
N VAL A 184 -4.55 -22.16 -9.47
CA VAL A 184 -4.62 -20.80 -8.95
C VAL A 184 -3.53 -19.94 -9.59
N GLU A 185 -3.92 -18.73 -10.00
CA GLU A 185 -3.01 -17.74 -10.58
C GLU A 185 -2.59 -16.69 -9.54
N ARG A 186 -3.47 -16.38 -8.58
CA ARG A 186 -3.21 -15.43 -7.49
C ARG A 186 -3.45 -16.07 -6.13
N LEU A 187 -2.38 -16.21 -5.35
CA LEU A 187 -2.42 -16.74 -3.99
C LEU A 187 -1.99 -15.64 -3.00
N VAL A 188 -2.87 -15.27 -2.08
CA VAL A 188 -2.61 -14.19 -1.12
C VAL A 188 -2.87 -14.61 0.33
N GLY A 189 -2.30 -13.87 1.28
CA GLY A 189 -2.52 -14.10 2.70
C GLY A 189 -1.82 -15.34 3.26
N VAL A 190 -0.69 -15.79 2.67
CA VAL A 190 0.03 -16.97 3.17
C VAL A 190 0.92 -16.59 4.35
N TYR A 191 0.52 -16.93 5.57
CA TYR A 191 1.33 -16.76 6.79
C TYR A 191 2.15 -18.02 7.07
N CYS A 192 3.44 -18.00 6.72
CA CYS A 192 4.30 -19.19 6.78
C CYS A 192 4.68 -19.62 8.22
N HIS A 193 4.55 -18.73 9.20
CA HIS A 193 4.91 -19.03 10.59
C HIS A 193 3.81 -19.78 11.35
N SER A 194 2.54 -19.63 10.94
CA SER A 194 1.38 -20.22 11.64
C SER A 194 1.35 -21.74 11.51
N ASP A 195 1.60 -22.25 10.30
CA ASP A 195 1.80 -23.68 10.04
C ASP A 195 2.85 -23.85 8.93
N PRO A 196 4.15 -23.96 9.30
CA PRO A 196 5.25 -24.04 8.34
C PRO A 196 5.18 -25.25 7.41
N ALA A 197 4.65 -26.38 7.88
CA ALA A 197 4.58 -27.59 7.09
C ALA A 197 3.46 -27.49 6.04
N TRP A 198 2.27 -27.07 6.48
CA TRP A 198 1.12 -26.90 5.59
C TRP A 198 1.36 -25.78 4.56
N SER A 199 1.86 -24.62 4.98
CA SER A 199 2.12 -23.51 4.06
C SER A 199 3.20 -23.84 3.03
N LEU A 200 4.24 -24.59 3.39
CA LEU A 200 5.20 -25.12 2.42
C LEU A 200 4.54 -26.05 1.41
N GLN A 201 3.67 -26.95 1.85
CA GLN A 201 2.92 -27.86 0.96
C GLN A 201 1.98 -27.10 0.02
N LEU A 202 1.32 -26.06 0.52
CA LEU A 202 0.44 -25.16 -0.24
C LEU A 202 1.23 -24.48 -1.37
N LEU A 203 2.37 -23.88 -1.04
CA LEU A 203 3.26 -23.22 -2.01
C LEU A 203 3.75 -24.20 -3.08
N GLN A 204 4.17 -25.41 -2.68
CA GLN A 204 4.63 -26.45 -3.62
C GLN A 204 3.53 -26.89 -4.59
N ARG A 205 2.27 -26.97 -4.14
CA ARG A 205 1.15 -27.34 -5.03
C ARG A 205 0.73 -26.22 -5.97
N ALA A 206 0.79 -24.97 -5.51
CA ALA A 206 0.47 -23.78 -6.32
C ALA A 206 1.59 -23.40 -7.30
N ALA A 207 2.83 -23.81 -7.03
CA ALA A 207 4.03 -23.40 -7.77
C ALA A 207 3.94 -23.48 -9.31
N PRO A 208 3.31 -24.49 -9.93
CA PRO A 208 3.27 -24.59 -11.39
C PRO A 208 2.40 -23.52 -12.08
N THR A 209 1.43 -22.93 -11.38
CA THR A 209 0.41 -22.07 -11.98
C THR A 209 0.40 -20.64 -11.45
N VAL A 210 0.90 -20.43 -10.23
CA VAL A 210 0.81 -19.11 -9.58
C VAL A 210 1.67 -18.07 -10.28
N GLU A 211 1.07 -16.90 -10.54
CA GLU A 211 1.73 -15.74 -11.14
C GLU A 211 1.85 -14.58 -10.15
N GLN A 212 0.96 -14.51 -9.16
CA GLN A 212 0.96 -13.49 -8.12
C GLN A 212 0.92 -14.13 -6.74
N LEU A 213 1.87 -13.77 -5.89
CA LEU A 213 2.01 -14.36 -4.57
C LEU A 213 2.24 -13.30 -3.50
N SER A 214 1.55 -13.44 -2.37
CA SER A 214 1.82 -12.71 -1.14
C SER A 214 2.10 -13.66 0.01
N VAL A 215 3.35 -13.68 0.49
CA VAL A 215 3.81 -14.49 1.63
C VAL A 215 4.32 -13.60 2.77
N MET A 216 3.95 -13.98 3.99
CA MET A 216 4.36 -13.28 5.21
C MET A 216 5.07 -14.24 6.18
N TYR A 217 6.05 -13.71 6.89
CA TYR A 217 6.90 -14.43 7.85
C TYR A 217 7.51 -15.69 7.26
N SER A 218 8.04 -15.56 6.04
CA SER A 218 8.65 -16.68 5.31
C SER A 218 9.88 -17.21 6.03
N ARG A 219 10.13 -18.52 5.89
CA ARG A 219 11.38 -19.18 6.33
C ARG A 219 12.16 -19.69 5.12
N GLU A 220 13.40 -20.12 5.31
CA GLU A 220 14.26 -20.62 4.22
C GLU A 220 13.57 -21.63 3.27
N PRO A 221 12.85 -22.68 3.75
CA PRO A 221 12.18 -23.61 2.84
C PRO A 221 11.10 -22.95 1.97
N HIS A 222 10.36 -21.98 2.53
CA HIS A 222 9.33 -21.23 1.82
C HIS A 222 9.96 -20.35 0.75
N LEU A 223 11.02 -19.61 1.10
CA LEU A 223 11.73 -18.75 0.15
C LEU A 223 12.29 -19.56 -1.02
N ARG A 224 12.85 -20.74 -0.77
CA ARG A 224 13.31 -21.64 -1.84
C ARG A 224 12.17 -22.14 -2.72
N ALA A 225 11.02 -22.47 -2.13
CA ALA A 225 9.85 -22.88 -2.89
C ALA A 225 9.31 -21.74 -3.78
N VAL A 226 9.21 -20.52 -3.24
CA VAL A 226 8.79 -19.31 -3.98
C VAL A 226 9.77 -19.00 -5.11
N HIS A 227 11.07 -19.04 -4.82
CA HIS A 227 12.14 -18.81 -5.79
C HIS A 227 12.06 -19.78 -6.98
N ALA A 228 11.67 -21.03 -6.74
CA ALA A 228 11.57 -22.05 -7.78
C ALA A 228 10.32 -21.93 -8.67
N MET A 229 9.39 -21.02 -8.40
CA MET A 229 8.12 -20.92 -9.13
C MET A 229 8.33 -20.37 -10.56
N PRO A 230 8.06 -21.16 -11.62
CA PRO A 230 8.41 -20.80 -12.99
C PRO A 230 7.60 -19.63 -13.57
N ARG A 231 6.35 -19.45 -13.10
CA ARG A 231 5.40 -18.48 -13.64
C ARG A 231 5.25 -17.22 -12.80
N LEU A 232 5.98 -17.11 -11.68
CA LEU A 232 5.82 -16.00 -10.75
C LEU A 232 6.25 -14.67 -11.40
N ARG A 233 5.30 -13.73 -11.46
CA ARG A 233 5.46 -12.39 -12.04
C ARG A 233 5.39 -11.28 -10.99
N ARG A 234 4.59 -11.44 -9.94
CA ARG A 234 4.44 -10.48 -8.85
C ARG A 234 4.62 -11.16 -7.51
N LEU A 235 5.52 -10.63 -6.69
CA LEU A 235 5.82 -11.17 -5.37
C LEU A 235 5.75 -10.06 -4.31
N PHE A 236 4.93 -10.29 -3.30
CA PHE A 236 5.06 -9.64 -2.00
C PHE A 236 5.64 -10.64 -1.01
N VAL A 237 6.76 -10.30 -0.38
CA VAL A 237 7.43 -11.15 0.60
C VAL A 237 7.88 -10.35 1.81
N TRP A 238 7.50 -10.86 2.98
CA TRP A 238 7.88 -10.30 4.26
C TRP A 238 8.52 -11.39 5.12
N GLY A 239 9.76 -11.18 5.56
CA GLY A 239 10.56 -12.14 6.32
C GLY A 239 11.07 -11.56 7.63
N ASP A 240 10.14 -11.20 8.50
CA ASP A 240 10.39 -10.75 9.88
C ASP A 240 10.33 -11.97 10.83
N ASP A 241 11.22 -12.93 10.60
CA ASP A 241 11.43 -14.08 11.50
C ASP A 241 12.90 -14.03 11.92
N GLY A 242 13.16 -13.91 13.23
CA GLY A 242 14.53 -13.85 13.76
C GLY A 242 15.41 -15.03 13.35
N ALA A 243 14.81 -16.15 12.90
CA ALA A 243 15.54 -17.26 12.30
C ALA A 243 16.25 -16.88 10.99
N LEU A 244 15.65 -16.03 10.15
CA LEU A 244 16.25 -15.56 8.90
C LEU A 244 17.40 -14.58 9.15
N ASP A 245 17.31 -13.76 10.19
CA ASP A 245 18.40 -12.84 10.56
C ASP A 245 19.63 -13.56 11.11
N ALA A 246 19.40 -14.63 11.89
CA ALA A 246 20.48 -15.42 12.47
C ALA A 246 21.31 -16.15 11.39
N LYS A 247 20.67 -16.63 10.32
CA LYS A 247 21.33 -17.29 9.19
C LYS A 247 20.60 -16.98 7.89
N PRO A 248 20.92 -15.85 7.23
CA PRO A 248 20.29 -15.47 5.97
C PRO A 248 20.53 -16.53 4.90
N PRO A 249 19.49 -17.16 4.34
CA PRO A 249 19.67 -18.10 3.25
C PRO A 249 20.09 -17.37 1.98
N GLU A 250 21.11 -17.88 1.30
CA GLU A 250 21.43 -17.51 -0.09
C GLU A 250 20.61 -18.40 -1.03
N LEU A 251 19.87 -17.75 -1.95
CA LEU A 251 19.07 -18.47 -2.94
C LEU A 251 19.97 -18.88 -4.12
N PRO A 252 19.82 -20.12 -4.63
CA PRO A 252 20.62 -20.58 -5.76
C PRO A 252 20.26 -19.81 -7.04
N PRO A 253 21.14 -19.77 -8.05
CA PRO A 253 20.78 -19.24 -9.36
C PRO A 253 19.57 -19.95 -9.97
N LEU A 254 18.75 -19.22 -10.72
CA LEU A 254 17.57 -19.78 -11.37
C LEU A 254 17.95 -20.59 -12.62
N PRO A 255 17.21 -21.68 -12.91
CA PRO A 255 17.32 -22.35 -14.20
C PRO A 255 16.95 -21.41 -15.36
N PRO A 256 17.50 -21.63 -16.57
CA PRO A 256 17.06 -20.90 -17.76
C PRO A 256 15.55 -21.01 -17.96
N GLY A 257 14.89 -19.89 -18.26
CA GLY A 257 13.44 -19.83 -18.45
C GLY A 257 12.64 -19.63 -17.15
N HIS A 258 13.27 -19.75 -15.98
CA HIS A 258 12.73 -19.26 -14.73
C HIS A 258 13.15 -17.80 -14.51
N GLY A 259 12.41 -17.09 -13.66
CA GLY A 259 12.76 -15.73 -13.27
C GLY A 259 12.04 -14.64 -14.05
N ASN A 260 10.79 -14.86 -14.44
CA ASN A 260 9.94 -13.83 -15.06
C ASN A 260 9.33 -12.86 -14.03
N LEU A 261 9.97 -12.70 -12.87
CA LEU A 261 9.50 -11.81 -11.81
C LEU A 261 9.66 -10.36 -12.27
N ARG A 262 8.55 -9.66 -12.43
CA ARG A 262 8.50 -8.26 -12.89
C ARG A 262 8.28 -7.28 -11.75
N TRP A 263 7.53 -7.69 -10.73
CA TRP A 263 7.18 -6.83 -9.61
C TRP A 263 7.55 -7.51 -8.28
N LEU A 264 8.29 -6.79 -7.44
CA LEU A 264 8.72 -7.28 -6.13
C LEU A 264 8.50 -6.21 -5.05
N THR A 265 7.71 -6.53 -4.04
CA THR A 265 7.72 -5.83 -2.74
C THR A 265 8.34 -6.72 -1.70
N VAL A 266 9.39 -6.24 -1.03
CA VAL A 266 10.23 -7.10 -0.20
C VAL A 266 10.69 -6.45 1.10
N TRP A 267 10.59 -7.24 2.17
CA TRP A 267 11.29 -7.05 3.43
C TRP A 267 11.98 -8.38 3.79
N LEU A 268 13.30 -8.45 3.62
CA LEU A 268 14.13 -9.63 3.90
C LEU A 268 15.49 -9.22 4.50
N PRO A 269 16.22 -10.16 5.14
CA PRO A 269 17.61 -9.94 5.49
C PRO A 269 18.44 -9.60 4.25
N ARG A 270 19.44 -8.76 4.45
CA ARG A 270 20.23 -8.15 3.37
C ARG A 270 20.82 -9.17 2.38
N ALA A 271 21.46 -10.23 2.87
CA ALA A 271 22.10 -11.23 2.02
C ALA A 271 21.07 -12.01 1.17
N THR A 272 19.93 -12.38 1.77
CA THR A 272 18.84 -13.04 1.08
C THR A 272 18.23 -12.13 0.00
N LEU A 273 17.97 -10.85 0.34
CA LEU A 273 17.53 -9.86 -0.65
C LEU A 273 18.50 -9.77 -1.82
N GLN A 274 19.81 -9.67 -1.54
CA GLN A 274 20.83 -9.59 -2.60
C GLN A 274 20.77 -10.79 -3.54
N SER A 275 20.70 -12.02 -3.00
CA SER A 275 20.58 -13.23 -3.83
C SER A 275 19.31 -13.27 -4.67
N LEU A 276 18.17 -12.81 -4.12
CA LEU A 276 16.90 -12.72 -4.83
C LEU A 276 16.98 -11.69 -5.97
N LEU A 277 17.52 -10.50 -5.70
CA LEU A 277 17.69 -9.46 -6.71
C LEU A 277 18.65 -9.87 -7.83
N GLN A 278 19.75 -10.55 -7.50
CA GLN A 278 20.69 -11.05 -8.50
C GLN A 278 20.03 -12.09 -9.42
N ALA A 279 19.19 -12.97 -8.88
CA ALA A 279 18.51 -13.98 -9.67
C ALA A 279 17.45 -13.41 -10.62
N HIS A 280 16.83 -12.27 -10.27
CA HIS A 280 15.78 -11.63 -11.06
C HIS A 280 16.23 -10.33 -11.75
N GLY A 281 17.51 -9.98 -11.71
CA GLY A 281 18.00 -8.66 -12.16
C GLY A 281 17.70 -8.31 -13.62
N HIS A 282 17.55 -9.33 -14.48
CA HIS A 282 17.27 -9.15 -15.91
C HIS A 282 15.78 -8.93 -16.26
N SER A 283 14.87 -9.12 -15.31
CA SER A 283 13.42 -9.19 -15.57
C SER A 283 12.61 -8.33 -14.61
N LEU A 284 13.20 -7.96 -13.48
CA LEU A 284 12.54 -7.12 -12.49
C LEU A 284 12.38 -5.69 -13.01
N GLU A 285 11.13 -5.28 -13.21
CA GLU A 285 10.71 -3.98 -13.75
C GLU A 285 10.37 -3.00 -12.62
N GLU A 286 9.74 -3.49 -11.56
CA GLU A 286 9.32 -2.72 -10.39
C GLU A 286 9.80 -3.37 -9.09
N LEU A 287 10.42 -2.55 -8.24
CA LEU A 287 10.92 -2.96 -6.94
C LEU A 287 10.45 -1.98 -5.85
N ALA A 288 9.77 -2.48 -4.83
CA ALA A 288 9.50 -1.76 -3.61
C ALA A 288 10.29 -2.36 -2.45
N LEU A 289 11.20 -1.57 -1.88
CA LEU A 289 12.05 -1.96 -0.77
C LEU A 289 11.58 -1.28 0.49
N LEU A 290 11.27 -2.07 1.52
CA LEU A 290 11.11 -1.52 2.85
C LEU A 290 12.49 -1.30 3.49
N VAL A 291 12.92 -0.05 3.54
CA VAL A 291 14.24 0.36 4.06
C VAL A 291 14.19 1.74 4.72
N GLY A 292 15.10 2.03 5.64
CA GLY A 292 15.31 3.37 6.21
C GLY A 292 16.25 4.26 5.39
N THR A 293 16.56 5.45 5.89
CA THR A 293 17.58 6.33 5.29
C THR A 293 18.99 5.90 5.71
N ALA A 294 20.03 6.67 5.32
CA ALA A 294 21.37 6.44 5.85
C ALA A 294 21.41 6.78 7.37
N GLY A 295 22.17 6.00 8.13
CA GLY A 295 22.32 6.12 9.59
C GLY A 295 23.11 4.94 10.19
N ASP A 296 23.17 4.88 11.52
CA ASP A 296 23.97 3.88 12.26
C ASP A 296 23.18 2.62 12.68
N GLU A 297 21.88 2.58 12.40
CA GLU A 297 21.03 1.43 12.73
C GLU A 297 21.35 0.20 11.86
N ALA A 298 20.89 -0.96 12.30
CA ALA A 298 21.01 -2.17 11.50
C ALA A 298 20.10 -2.12 10.26
N TRP A 299 20.41 -2.93 9.25
CA TRP A 299 19.48 -3.22 8.17
C TRP A 299 18.18 -3.84 8.70
N PRO A 300 16.99 -3.50 8.17
CA PRO A 300 16.74 -2.52 7.11
C PRO A 300 16.51 -1.09 7.62
N SER A 301 16.56 -0.85 8.93
CA SER A 301 16.30 0.45 9.57
C SER A 301 17.29 1.55 9.13
N SER A 302 18.49 1.17 8.70
CA SER A 302 19.41 2.04 7.96
C SER A 302 20.00 1.33 6.74
N CYS A 303 20.27 2.08 5.68
CA CYS A 303 20.94 1.57 4.48
C CYS A 303 21.81 2.63 3.76
N SER A 304 22.90 3.03 4.42
CA SER A 304 23.89 3.98 3.86
C SER A 304 24.51 3.52 2.53
N ASP A 305 24.64 2.22 2.32
CA ASP A 305 25.27 1.60 1.16
C ASP A 305 24.27 0.96 0.17
N LEU A 306 23.00 1.38 0.20
CA LEU A 306 21.94 0.83 -0.65
C LEU A 306 22.30 0.86 -2.14
N HIS A 307 22.90 1.96 -2.61
CA HIS A 307 23.36 2.11 -4.00
C HIS A 307 24.40 1.03 -4.38
N SER A 308 25.28 0.66 -3.45
CA SER A 308 26.31 -0.36 -3.69
C SER A 308 25.68 -1.75 -3.80
N LEU A 309 24.70 -2.08 -2.96
CA LEU A 309 23.92 -3.33 -3.06
C LEU A 309 23.20 -3.42 -4.40
N LEU A 310 22.46 -2.37 -4.78
CA LEU A 310 21.68 -2.36 -6.02
C LEU A 310 22.57 -2.43 -7.27
N GLY A 311 23.71 -1.74 -7.27
CA GLY A 311 24.68 -1.79 -8.37
C GLY A 311 25.25 -3.18 -8.61
N GLN A 312 25.40 -4.00 -7.56
CA GLN A 312 25.89 -5.38 -7.66
C GLN A 312 24.84 -6.40 -8.12
N CYS A 313 23.55 -6.01 -8.13
CA CYS A 313 22.46 -6.92 -8.47
C CYS A 313 22.14 -6.99 -9.97
N GLY A 314 22.71 -6.10 -10.80
CA GLY A 314 22.52 -6.13 -12.25
C GLY A 314 21.07 -5.90 -12.70
N LEU A 315 20.36 -4.99 -12.02
CA LEU A 315 18.94 -4.65 -12.23
C LEU A 315 18.70 -3.88 -13.55
N ARG A 316 18.94 -4.52 -14.69
CA ARG A 316 18.94 -3.87 -16.02
C ARG A 316 17.54 -3.56 -16.57
N ALA A 317 16.54 -4.34 -16.15
CA ALA A 317 15.16 -4.15 -16.58
C ALA A 317 14.38 -3.19 -15.67
N LEU A 318 14.99 -2.72 -14.58
CA LEU A 318 14.28 -1.95 -13.57
C LEU A 318 13.88 -0.57 -14.10
N GLN A 319 12.59 -0.31 -14.08
CA GLN A 319 11.97 0.94 -14.50
C GLN A 319 11.55 1.77 -13.30
N ARG A 320 11.19 1.14 -12.19
CA ARG A 320 10.68 1.82 -10.99
C ARG A 320 11.22 1.20 -9.72
N LEU A 321 11.77 2.04 -8.85
CA LEU A 321 12.22 1.70 -7.51
C LEU A 321 11.50 2.58 -6.49
N VAL A 322 10.77 1.96 -5.58
CA VAL A 322 10.08 2.64 -4.47
C VAL A 322 10.79 2.29 -3.16
N LEU A 323 11.30 3.31 -2.48
CA LEU A 323 11.83 3.22 -1.13
C LEU A 323 10.67 3.42 -0.15
N TRP A 324 10.10 2.30 0.33
CA TRP A 324 9.01 2.30 1.28
C TRP A 324 9.57 2.59 2.69
N ARG A 325 9.09 3.67 3.30
CA ARG A 325 9.53 4.13 4.63
C ARG A 325 8.41 3.93 5.63
N VAL A 326 8.70 3.25 6.73
CA VAL A 326 7.80 3.22 7.88
C VAL A 326 8.00 4.50 8.69
N VAL A 327 6.91 5.10 9.14
CA VAL A 327 6.93 6.32 9.99
C VAL A 327 7.75 6.12 11.28
N ALA A 328 7.82 4.87 11.77
CA ALA A 328 8.60 4.52 12.95
C ALA A 328 10.12 4.65 12.75
N TRP A 329 10.59 4.73 11.50
CA TRP A 329 12.00 4.93 11.18
C TRP A 329 12.27 6.41 10.97
N LEU A 330 13.39 6.90 11.53
CA LEU A 330 13.80 8.29 11.37
C LEU A 330 13.96 8.59 9.88
N HIS A 331 13.02 9.36 9.33
CA HIS A 331 13.07 9.82 7.96
C HIS A 331 13.57 11.26 7.93
N ASP A 332 14.87 11.44 7.66
CA ASP A 332 15.43 12.75 7.34
C ASP A 332 15.27 13.02 5.84
N PRO A 333 14.51 14.05 5.42
CA PRO A 333 14.34 14.39 4.01
C PRO A 333 15.66 14.67 3.28
N ALA A 334 16.65 15.25 3.97
CA ALA A 334 17.96 15.55 3.36
C ALA A 334 18.72 14.25 3.07
N ALA A 335 18.87 13.36 4.07
CA ALA A 335 19.46 12.03 3.87
C ALA A 335 18.70 11.19 2.84
N CYS A 336 17.37 11.29 2.79
CA CYS A 336 16.57 10.61 1.76
C CYS A 336 16.89 11.14 0.35
N CYS A 337 17.03 12.46 0.19
CA CYS A 337 17.40 13.07 -1.09
C CYS A 337 18.79 12.64 -1.56
N GLU A 338 19.77 12.61 -0.67
CA GLU A 338 21.12 12.13 -0.96
C GLU A 338 21.11 10.65 -1.37
N GLN A 339 20.46 9.78 -0.59
CA GLN A 339 20.38 8.36 -0.89
C GLN A 339 19.69 8.09 -2.24
N ARG A 340 18.58 8.79 -2.55
CA ARG A 340 17.93 8.70 -3.87
C ARG A 340 18.87 9.13 -4.99
N THR A 341 19.69 10.16 -4.75
CA THR A 341 20.69 10.63 -5.72
C THR A 341 21.75 9.57 -6.00
N GLU A 342 22.31 8.95 -4.96
CA GLU A 342 23.29 7.86 -5.12
C GLU A 342 22.69 6.65 -5.85
N VAL A 343 21.45 6.27 -5.52
CA VAL A 343 20.78 5.16 -6.20
C VAL A 343 20.51 5.46 -7.68
N ARG A 344 20.13 6.68 -8.03
CA ARG A 344 19.96 7.07 -9.44
C ARG A 344 21.27 7.00 -10.24
N ARG A 345 22.43 7.21 -9.60
CA ARG A 345 23.73 7.06 -10.29
C ARG A 345 23.98 5.63 -10.74
N VAL A 346 23.59 4.65 -9.93
CA VAL A 346 23.77 3.22 -10.25
C VAL A 346 22.61 2.63 -11.07
N LEU A 347 21.43 3.25 -11.04
CA LEU A 347 20.23 2.85 -11.79
C LEU A 347 19.70 4.02 -12.63
N PRO A 348 20.45 4.49 -13.64
CA PRO A 348 20.10 5.72 -14.37
C PRO A 348 18.81 5.61 -15.20
N ALA A 349 18.36 4.40 -15.52
CA ALA A 349 17.13 4.16 -16.26
C ALA A 349 15.88 4.05 -15.37
N ALA A 350 16.05 3.92 -14.05
CA ALA A 350 14.94 3.68 -13.12
C ALA A 350 14.45 4.97 -12.45
N GLU A 351 13.14 5.12 -12.33
CA GLU A 351 12.50 6.11 -11.49
C GLU A 351 12.70 5.74 -10.01
N VAL A 352 13.35 6.60 -9.22
CA VAL A 352 13.58 6.37 -7.78
C VAL A 352 12.69 7.26 -6.93
N LEU A 353 11.74 6.64 -6.23
CA LEU A 353 10.69 7.27 -5.42
C LEU A 353 10.82 6.91 -3.94
N CYS A 354 10.27 7.74 -3.06
CA CYS A 354 10.14 7.54 -1.63
C CYS A 354 8.65 7.65 -1.23
N SER A 355 8.15 6.71 -0.44
CA SER A 355 6.73 6.68 -0.05
C SER A 355 6.29 7.87 0.82
N LEU A 356 7.22 8.56 1.50
CA LEU A 356 6.93 9.73 2.33
C LEU A 356 7.15 11.06 1.60
N CYS A 357 8.12 11.13 0.68
CA CYS A 357 8.42 12.37 -0.06
C CYS A 357 7.54 12.53 -1.30
N ASP A 358 7.10 11.43 -1.91
CA ASP A 358 6.40 11.43 -3.19
C ASP A 358 4.94 10.96 -2.99
N PRO A 359 3.95 11.87 -2.81
CA PRO A 359 2.59 11.53 -2.40
C PRO A 359 1.82 10.69 -3.44
N ALA A 360 2.28 10.66 -4.69
CA ALA A 360 1.69 9.81 -5.74
C ALA A 360 1.92 8.30 -5.51
N VAL A 361 2.80 7.93 -4.58
CA VAL A 361 3.18 6.53 -4.31
C VAL A 361 2.16 5.82 -3.40
N THR A 362 1.48 6.53 -2.52
CA THR A 362 0.68 5.93 -1.42
C THR A 362 -0.62 5.24 -1.86
N GLY A 363 -1.07 5.43 -3.11
CA GLY A 363 -2.33 4.86 -3.61
C GLY A 363 -2.22 3.58 -4.45
N ARG A 364 -1.05 2.94 -4.55
CA ARG A 364 -0.79 1.87 -5.54
C ARG A 364 -0.38 0.49 -4.99
N PHE A 365 -0.46 0.26 -3.68
CA PHE A 365 0.03 -0.97 -3.05
C PHE A 365 -1.08 -1.80 -2.41
#